data_AF-A0AAD2G1D1-F1
#
_entry.id   AF-A0AAD2G1D1-F1
#
_cell.length_a   1.000
_cell.length_b   1.000
_cell.length_c   1.000
_cell.angle_alpha   90.00
_cell.angle_beta   90.00
_cell.angle_gamma   90.00
#
_symmetry.space_group_name_H-M   'P 1'
#
loop_
_entity.id
_entity.type
_entity.pdbx_description
1 polymer ?
#
loop_
_entity_poly.entity_id
_entity_poly.type
_entity_poly.pdbx_seq_one_letter_code
_entity_poly.pdbx_strand_id
1 'polypeptide(L)'
;MAKTAGTTVNCQLAGTYERICGHKGYSYDYYQVNERIRSNTTTANTPKGMVGLKAKRVWSRGRVHPDIMNEIGFEDCDWISHEIDFKFWERLRDYQLEFHIPCRERVSHLMSECNFKDIIFNCDSSDLRKEIRSCDLKTNVRFSYELMNYSKRPIKCFNAIPIDPYLSYMGNILQPRRHPVKNFALRSTNKDRNKSDECIWKPEYTDVKSRVEAHLTEMYDYYRFCDSCIGSENDLLN
;
A
#
# COMPACT_ATOMS: atom_id res chain seq x y z
N MET A 1 -4.50 4.19 -0.11
CA MET A 1 -4.99 2.98 0.60
C MET A 1 -4.13 2.63 1.81
N ALA A 2 -4.70 2.03 2.87
CA ALA A 2 -3.95 1.42 4.01
C ALA A 2 -3.02 0.31 3.48
N LYS A 3 -2.13 -0.30 4.27
CA LYS A 3 -0.98 -1.10 3.76
C LYS A 3 -1.38 -2.29 2.88
N THR A 4 -1.75 -2.08 1.62
CA THR A 4 -2.39 -3.05 0.74
C THR A 4 -1.41 -3.60 -0.27
N ALA A 5 -0.30 -4.16 0.21
CA ALA A 5 0.87 -4.51 -0.62
C ALA A 5 1.45 -3.34 -1.44
N GLY A 6 0.87 -2.13 -1.37
CA GLY A 6 1.20 -1.00 -2.22
C GLY A 6 2.65 -0.53 -2.10
N THR A 7 3.28 -0.73 -0.93
CA THR A 7 4.73 -0.53 -0.81
C THR A 7 5.49 -1.55 -1.66
N THR A 8 5.21 -2.85 -1.52
CA THR A 8 5.90 -3.91 -2.26
C THR A 8 5.64 -3.79 -3.76
N VAL A 9 4.38 -3.63 -4.16
CA VAL A 9 3.98 -3.42 -5.56
C VAL A 9 4.69 -2.20 -6.14
N ASN A 10 4.61 -1.03 -5.49
CA ASN A 10 5.27 0.18 -5.97
C ASN A 10 6.78 -0.04 -6.11
N CYS A 11 7.45 -0.58 -5.08
CA CYS A 11 8.88 -0.80 -5.14
C CYS A 11 9.26 -1.79 -6.27
N GLN A 12 8.50 -2.87 -6.48
CA GLN A 12 8.78 -3.84 -7.54
C GLN A 12 8.54 -3.25 -8.93
N LEU A 13 7.44 -2.50 -9.10
CA LEU A 13 7.16 -1.79 -10.35
C LEU A 13 8.25 -0.75 -10.64
N ALA A 14 8.59 0.11 -9.68
CA ALA A 14 9.61 1.15 -9.85
C ALA A 14 11.02 0.59 -10.15
N GLY A 15 11.33 -0.61 -9.65
CA GLY A 15 12.58 -1.32 -9.96
C GLY A 15 12.63 -1.96 -11.34
N THR A 16 11.48 -2.15 -11.99
CA THR A 16 11.34 -2.94 -13.21
C THR A 16 10.88 -2.12 -14.41
N TYR A 17 10.06 -1.10 -14.19
CA TYR A 17 9.43 -0.27 -15.21
C TYR A 17 9.81 1.22 -15.08
N GLU A 18 9.73 1.94 -16.20
CA GLU A 18 9.91 3.39 -16.25
C GLU A 18 8.62 4.12 -15.80
N ARG A 19 8.71 5.42 -15.55
CA ARG A 19 7.54 6.31 -15.29
C ARG A 19 6.59 5.84 -14.17
N ILE A 20 7.16 5.25 -13.11
CA ILE A 20 6.45 4.85 -11.90
C ILE A 20 6.57 5.95 -10.86
N CYS A 21 5.45 6.49 -10.42
CA CYS A 21 5.39 7.64 -9.53
C CYS A 21 4.72 7.25 -8.21
N GLY A 22 5.50 7.10 -7.15
CA GLY A 22 4.91 6.84 -5.86
C GLY A 22 5.78 7.14 -4.66
N HIS A 23 5.13 7.32 -3.52
CA HIS A 23 5.75 7.79 -2.30
C HIS A 23 6.85 6.84 -1.76
N LYS A 24 6.80 5.54 -2.11
CA LYS A 24 7.75 4.52 -1.63
C LYS A 24 8.53 3.84 -2.76
N GLY A 25 8.46 4.38 -3.96
CA GLY A 25 9.11 3.87 -5.15
C GLY A 25 8.86 4.87 -6.27
N TYR A 26 9.90 5.54 -6.73
CA TYR A 26 9.82 6.49 -7.82
C TYR A 26 10.86 6.10 -8.85
N SER A 27 10.46 5.79 -10.08
CA SER A 27 11.37 5.23 -11.10
C SER A 27 12.58 6.13 -11.35
N TYR A 28 12.41 7.46 -11.28
CA TYR A 28 13.45 8.47 -11.46
C TYR A 28 14.71 8.23 -10.59
N ASP A 29 14.57 7.91 -9.31
CA ASP A 29 15.70 7.75 -8.38
C ASP A 29 15.85 6.33 -7.81
N TYR A 30 14.98 5.40 -8.22
CA TYR A 30 14.89 4.08 -7.59
C TYR A 30 16.20 3.30 -7.64
N TYR A 31 16.93 3.36 -8.76
CA TYR A 31 18.21 2.67 -8.92
C TYR A 31 19.25 3.18 -7.91
N GLN A 32 19.46 4.50 -7.86
CA GLN A 32 20.45 5.11 -6.97
C GLN A 32 20.08 4.90 -5.50
N VAL A 33 18.78 4.93 -5.16
CA VAL A 33 18.31 4.59 -3.82
C VAL A 33 18.62 3.14 -3.49
N ASN A 34 18.33 2.19 -4.39
CA ASN A 34 18.57 0.77 -4.16
C ASN A 34 20.07 0.48 -3.97
N GLU A 35 20.94 1.07 -4.79
CA GLU A 35 22.40 0.93 -4.64
C GLU A 35 22.91 1.52 -3.31
N ARG A 36 22.39 2.68 -2.87
CA ARG A 36 22.74 3.26 -1.55
C ARG A 36 22.32 2.36 -0.39
N ILE A 37 21.15 1.73 -0.47
CA ILE A 37 20.68 0.81 0.58
C ILE A 37 21.60 -0.41 0.63
N ARG A 38 21.95 -0.97 -0.54
CA ARG A 38 22.88 -2.10 -0.62
C ARG A 38 24.27 -1.78 -0.09
N SER A 39 24.82 -0.62 -0.42
CA SER A 39 26.15 -0.22 0.04
C SER A 39 26.17 0.08 1.54
N ASN A 40 25.06 0.57 2.12
CA ASN A 40 24.95 0.82 3.55
C ASN A 40 24.70 -0.43 4.39
N THR A 41 24.40 -1.59 3.79
CA THR A 41 24.25 -2.86 4.52
C THR A 41 25.55 -3.40 5.15
N THR A 42 26.71 -2.75 4.95
CA THR A 42 27.96 -3.03 5.69
C THR A 42 28.20 -2.14 6.90
N THR A 43 27.32 -1.18 7.22
CA THR A 43 27.48 -0.35 8.43
C THR A 43 26.18 -0.21 9.21
N ALA A 44 26.07 -1.03 10.26
CA ALA A 44 25.19 -0.82 11.41
C ALA A 44 25.49 0.49 12.19
N ASN A 45 26.31 1.39 11.64
CA ASN A 45 26.59 2.72 12.14
C ASN A 45 26.37 3.68 10.98
N THR A 46 25.21 4.32 10.89
CA THR A 46 25.09 5.52 10.05
C THR A 46 25.97 6.59 10.70
N PRO A 47 27.09 7.04 10.09
CA PRO A 47 27.81 8.18 10.60
C PRO A 47 26.88 9.39 10.47
N LYS A 48 26.83 10.21 11.51
CA LYS A 48 26.30 11.57 11.43
C LYS A 48 26.95 12.27 10.24
N GLY A 49 26.23 12.44 9.14
CA GLY A 49 26.65 13.25 8.01
C GLY A 49 26.70 12.52 6.68
N MET A 50 25.54 12.37 6.02
CA MET A 50 25.53 12.58 4.56
C MET A 50 25.37 14.08 4.33
N VAL A 51 26.47 14.68 3.89
CA VAL A 51 26.59 16.06 3.44
C VAL A 51 25.69 16.26 2.22
N GLY A 52 24.78 17.24 2.27
CA GLY A 52 24.07 17.75 1.08
C GLY A 52 22.58 17.97 1.25
N LEU A 53 21.89 17.16 2.05
CA LEU A 53 20.50 17.41 2.42
C LEU A 53 20.37 17.09 3.90
N LYS A 54 20.08 18.10 4.72
CA LYS A 54 19.45 17.91 6.05
C LYS A 54 18.06 17.31 5.84
N ALA A 55 17.99 16.12 5.24
CA ALA A 55 16.80 15.32 5.13
C ALA A 55 16.46 14.92 6.56
N LYS A 56 15.50 15.66 7.12
CA LYS A 56 14.78 15.32 8.34
C LYS A 56 14.65 13.80 8.41
N ARG A 57 15.10 13.19 9.52
CA ARG A 57 15.18 11.74 9.83
C ARG A 57 13.99 10.85 9.40
N VAL A 58 12.88 11.45 8.96
CA VAL A 58 11.63 10.82 8.53
C VAL A 58 11.68 10.32 7.07
N TRP A 59 12.53 10.91 6.20
CA TRP A 59 12.53 10.64 4.75
C TRP A 59 13.65 9.71 4.26
N SER A 60 14.44 9.15 5.17
CA SER A 60 15.61 8.29 4.91
C SER A 60 15.30 6.92 4.27
N ARG A 61 14.02 6.60 4.02
CA ARG A 61 13.61 5.29 3.46
C ARG A 61 13.52 5.28 1.93
N GLY A 62 14.25 6.19 1.26
CA GLY A 62 14.19 6.33 -0.19
C GLY A 62 12.79 6.71 -0.67
N ARG A 63 12.13 7.60 0.09
CA ARG A 63 10.84 8.18 -0.24
C ARG A 63 11.09 9.53 -0.87
N VAL A 64 10.39 9.84 -1.96
CA VAL A 64 10.41 11.18 -2.53
C VAL A 64 9.54 12.09 -1.67
N HIS A 65 10.05 13.27 -1.33
CA HIS A 65 9.32 14.24 -0.53
C HIS A 65 8.06 14.70 -1.30
N PRO A 66 6.89 14.86 -0.66
CA PRO A 66 5.69 15.31 -1.35
C PRO A 66 5.87 16.60 -2.16
N ASP A 67 6.63 17.57 -1.65
CA ASP A 67 6.92 18.82 -2.37
C ASP A 67 7.68 18.57 -3.68
N ILE A 68 8.65 17.66 -3.68
CA ILE A 68 9.39 17.27 -4.88
C ILE A 68 8.47 16.55 -5.86
N MET A 69 7.60 15.66 -5.38
CA MET A 69 6.62 14.98 -6.25
C MET A 69 5.63 15.98 -6.88
N ASN A 70 5.24 17.00 -6.12
CA ASN A 70 4.37 18.07 -6.63
C ASN A 70 5.09 18.98 -7.63
N GLU A 71 6.39 19.24 -7.42
CA GLU A 71 7.23 20.02 -8.33
C GLU A 71 7.48 19.27 -9.65
N ILE A 72 7.81 17.97 -9.58
CA ILE A 72 7.99 17.12 -10.76
C ILE A 72 6.69 16.96 -11.53
N GLY A 73 5.57 16.86 -10.81
CA GLY A 73 4.26 16.63 -11.39
C GLY A 73 3.99 15.14 -11.67
N PHE A 74 2.89 14.89 -12.39
CA PHE A 74 2.38 13.53 -12.69
C PHE A 74 2.14 13.28 -14.18
N GLU A 75 2.60 14.20 -15.04
CA GLU A 75 2.35 14.26 -16.49
C GLU A 75 3.03 13.13 -17.25
N ASP A 76 4.18 12.68 -16.76
CA ASP A 76 4.95 11.58 -17.36
C ASP A 76 4.91 10.31 -16.49
N CYS A 77 3.80 10.09 -15.78
CA CYS A 77 3.59 8.91 -14.95
C CYS A 77 2.66 7.91 -15.65
N ASP A 78 3.14 6.69 -15.89
CA ASP A 78 2.31 5.57 -16.38
C ASP A 78 1.56 4.87 -15.24
N TRP A 79 2.10 4.98 -14.02
CA TRP A 79 1.49 4.39 -12.83
C TRP A 79 1.75 5.27 -11.61
N ILE A 80 0.70 5.51 -10.83
CA ILE A 80 0.75 6.38 -9.66
C ILE A 80 0.30 5.62 -8.42
N SER A 81 1.08 5.66 -7.34
CA SER A 81 0.68 5.08 -6.05
C SER A 81 1.05 5.94 -4.85
N HIS A 82 -0.01 6.40 -4.19
CA HIS A 82 0.07 7.18 -2.97
C HIS A 82 -0.78 6.56 -1.86
N GLU A 83 -0.14 6.40 -0.70
CA GLU A 83 -0.82 6.01 0.54
C GLU A 83 -1.39 7.24 1.27
N ILE A 84 -2.15 8.07 0.56
CA ILE A 84 -2.73 9.35 1.04
C ILE A 84 -4.27 9.31 1.02
N ASP A 85 -4.89 10.38 1.53
CA ASP A 85 -6.32 10.64 1.50
C ASP A 85 -6.90 10.56 0.08
N PHE A 86 -8.11 10.03 -0.08
CA PHE A 86 -8.74 9.88 -1.38
C PHE A 86 -8.93 11.22 -2.12
N LYS A 87 -9.10 12.33 -1.40
CA LYS A 87 -9.28 13.68 -1.99
C LYS A 87 -8.05 14.16 -2.75
N PHE A 88 -6.87 13.62 -2.45
CA PHE A 88 -5.67 13.90 -3.24
C PHE A 88 -5.89 13.62 -4.74
N TRP A 89 -6.66 12.58 -5.07
CA TRP A 89 -6.85 12.14 -6.45
C TRP A 89 -7.73 13.09 -7.27
N GLU A 90 -8.52 13.97 -6.62
CA GLU A 90 -9.34 14.98 -7.30
C GLU A 90 -8.49 15.89 -8.19
N ARG A 91 -7.28 16.24 -7.74
CA ARG A 91 -6.37 17.12 -8.50
C ARG A 91 -5.86 16.49 -9.79
N LEU A 92 -5.99 15.17 -9.94
CA LEU A 92 -5.56 14.42 -11.11
C LEU A 92 -6.75 14.03 -12.01
N ARG A 93 -7.93 14.61 -11.80
CA ARG A 93 -9.15 14.28 -12.55
C ARG A 93 -9.01 14.42 -14.07
N ASP A 94 -8.13 15.31 -14.52
CA ASP A 94 -7.92 15.59 -15.95
C ASP A 94 -7.02 14.54 -16.64
N TYR A 95 -6.32 13.70 -15.86
CA TYR A 95 -5.35 12.70 -16.36
C TYR A 95 -6.01 11.38 -16.82
N GLN A 96 -7.35 11.31 -16.87
CA GLN A 96 -8.12 10.11 -17.27
C GLN A 96 -7.67 8.80 -16.57
N LEU A 97 -7.44 8.87 -15.26
CA LEU A 97 -6.89 7.76 -14.48
C LEU A 97 -7.77 6.50 -14.49
N GLU A 98 -7.18 5.31 -14.46
CA GLU A 98 -7.88 4.06 -14.11
C GLU A 98 -7.51 3.67 -12.67
N PHE A 99 -8.47 3.69 -11.75
CA PHE A 99 -8.18 3.38 -10.35
C PHE A 99 -8.16 1.88 -10.13
N HIS A 100 -7.03 1.34 -9.66
CA HIS A 100 -6.89 -0.07 -9.29
C HIS A 100 -6.84 -0.18 -7.76
N ILE A 101 -7.87 -0.75 -7.16
CA ILE A 101 -8.03 -0.90 -5.71
C ILE A 101 -7.58 -2.32 -5.29
N PRO A 102 -6.38 -2.50 -4.71
CA PRO A 102 -5.96 -3.74 -4.06
C PRO A 102 -6.90 -4.09 -2.91
N CYS A 103 -7.68 -5.14 -3.09
CA CYS A 103 -8.53 -5.73 -2.08
C CYS A 103 -7.74 -6.73 -1.20
N ARG A 104 -8.06 -6.75 0.08
CA ARG A 104 -7.40 -7.60 1.09
C ARG A 104 -8.44 -8.29 1.95
N GLU A 105 -8.09 -9.49 2.39
CA GLU A 105 -8.80 -10.19 3.46
C GLU A 105 -8.84 -9.30 4.72
N ARG A 106 -10.05 -9.12 5.27
CA ARG A 106 -10.41 -8.06 6.20
C ARG A 106 -9.69 -8.19 7.53
N VAL A 107 -9.67 -9.39 8.13
CA VAL A 107 -9.03 -9.66 9.42
C VAL A 107 -7.52 -9.58 9.30
N SER A 108 -6.95 -10.17 8.25
CA SER A 108 -5.54 -10.05 7.93
C SER A 108 -5.12 -8.59 7.75
N HIS A 109 -5.95 -7.76 7.11
CA HIS A 109 -5.68 -6.34 6.96
C HIS A 109 -5.76 -5.59 8.30
N LEU A 110 -6.80 -5.80 9.10
CA LEU A 110 -6.94 -5.22 10.45
C LEU A 110 -5.70 -5.52 11.31
N MET A 111 -5.37 -6.80 11.45
CA MET A 111 -4.25 -7.24 12.28
C MET A 111 -2.90 -6.74 11.76
N SER A 112 -2.80 -6.48 10.45
CA SER A 112 -1.60 -5.87 9.86
C SER A 112 -1.43 -4.41 10.28
N GLU A 113 -2.52 -3.68 10.48
CA GLU A 113 -2.48 -2.31 11.01
C GLU A 113 -2.29 -2.31 12.54
N CYS A 114 -2.91 -3.25 13.27
CA CYS A 114 -2.63 -3.43 14.71
C CYS A 114 -1.13 -3.66 14.96
N ASN A 115 -0.50 -4.60 14.23
CA ASN A 115 0.93 -4.87 14.32
C ASN A 115 1.80 -3.65 13.96
N PHE A 116 1.39 -2.86 12.97
CA PHE A 116 2.10 -1.62 12.64
C PHE A 116 2.08 -0.59 13.78
N LYS A 117 0.98 -0.56 14.53
CA LYS A 117 0.76 0.35 15.65
C LYS A 117 1.27 -0.19 16.99
N ASP A 118 1.87 -1.38 17.00
CA ASP A 118 2.25 -2.09 18.22
C ASP A 118 1.05 -2.32 19.16
N ILE A 119 -0.12 -2.62 18.60
CA ILE A 119 -1.36 -2.91 19.32
C ILE A 119 -1.63 -4.41 19.29
N ILE A 120 -1.85 -5.00 20.47
CA ILE A 120 -2.33 -6.37 20.63
C ILE A 120 -3.86 -6.34 20.63
N PHE A 121 -4.48 -6.96 19.62
CA PHE A 121 -5.94 -7.03 19.51
C PHE A 121 -6.51 -7.96 20.59
N ASN A 122 -7.47 -7.48 21.39
CA ASN A 122 -8.06 -8.27 22.46
C ASN A 122 -9.33 -9.02 21.98
N CYS A 123 -9.23 -10.33 21.77
CA CYS A 123 -10.35 -11.15 21.34
C CYS A 123 -11.39 -11.42 22.44
N ASP A 124 -11.07 -11.19 23.71
CA ASP A 124 -11.99 -11.35 24.85
C ASP A 124 -12.78 -10.06 25.14
N SER A 125 -12.58 -9.01 24.33
CA SER A 125 -13.25 -7.73 24.53
C SER A 125 -14.76 -7.83 24.28
N SER A 126 -15.53 -7.29 25.23
CA SER A 126 -16.97 -7.11 25.04
C SER A 126 -17.33 -6.07 23.97
N ASP A 127 -16.42 -5.14 23.65
CA ASP A 127 -16.60 -4.09 22.64
C ASP A 127 -15.57 -4.25 21.49
N LEU A 128 -15.89 -5.17 20.59
CA LEU A 128 -15.05 -5.45 19.40
C LEU A 128 -14.92 -4.23 18.48
N ARG A 129 -15.91 -3.34 18.41
CA ARG A 129 -15.83 -2.14 17.56
C ARG A 129 -14.76 -1.19 18.07
N LYS A 130 -14.65 -1.03 19.40
CA LYS A 130 -13.57 -0.24 20.01
C LYS A 130 -12.19 -0.86 19.75
N GLU A 131 -12.06 -2.19 19.86
CA GLU A 131 -10.82 -2.89 19.52
C GLU A 131 -10.43 -2.66 18.05
N ILE A 132 -11.38 -2.80 17.11
CA ILE A 132 -11.17 -2.53 15.69
C ILE A 132 -10.70 -1.09 15.45
N ARG A 133 -11.33 -0.11 16.11
CA ARG A 133 -10.94 1.32 15.99
C ARG A 133 -9.55 1.59 16.56
N SER A 134 -9.14 0.88 17.60
CA SER A 134 -7.83 1.07 18.21
C SER A 134 -6.69 0.82 17.20
N CYS A 135 -6.87 -0.13 16.28
CA CYS A 135 -5.92 -0.42 15.22
C CYS A 135 -5.85 0.65 14.11
N ASP A 136 -6.71 1.68 14.16
CA ASP A 136 -6.64 2.89 13.33
C ASP A 136 -6.58 2.60 11.82
N LEU A 137 -7.50 1.76 11.33
CA LEU A 137 -7.65 1.48 9.90
C LEU A 137 -7.95 2.78 9.14
N LYS A 138 -6.94 3.31 8.45
CA LYS A 138 -7.07 4.51 7.61
C LYS A 138 -7.86 4.29 6.32
N THR A 139 -8.64 3.23 6.20
CA THR A 139 -9.39 2.88 4.98
C THR A 139 -10.43 3.94 4.62
N ASN A 140 -11.21 4.45 5.59
CA ASN A 140 -12.23 5.49 5.33
C ASN A 140 -11.64 6.87 4.95
N VAL A 141 -10.35 7.09 5.21
CA VAL A 141 -9.64 8.31 4.79
C VAL A 141 -9.06 8.12 3.39
N ARG A 142 -8.64 6.90 3.05
CA ARG A 142 -7.86 6.63 1.84
C ARG A 142 -8.66 6.02 0.70
N PHE A 143 -9.93 5.68 0.94
CA PHE A 143 -10.88 5.19 -0.04
C PHE A 143 -12.25 5.81 0.25
N SER A 144 -12.93 6.21 -0.81
CA SER A 144 -14.33 6.64 -0.79
C SER A 144 -14.93 6.29 -2.16
N TYR A 145 -16.23 6.00 -2.19
CA TYR A 145 -16.97 5.89 -3.45
C TYR A 145 -16.91 7.19 -4.28
N GLU A 146 -16.59 8.33 -3.66
CA GLU A 146 -16.32 9.59 -4.38
C GLU A 146 -15.19 9.47 -5.41
N LEU A 147 -14.28 8.49 -5.28
CA LEU A 147 -13.27 8.22 -6.30
C LEU A 147 -13.89 7.95 -7.69
N MET A 148 -15.13 7.45 -7.74
CA MET A 148 -15.85 7.20 -8.99
C MET A 148 -16.13 8.51 -9.74
N ASN A 149 -16.15 9.65 -9.05
CA ASN A 149 -16.34 10.96 -9.65
C ASN A 149 -15.02 11.57 -10.18
N TYR A 150 -13.87 10.99 -9.83
CA TYR A 150 -12.55 11.49 -10.22
C TYR A 150 -12.01 10.83 -11.48
N SER A 151 -12.69 9.81 -11.99
CA SER A 151 -12.34 9.15 -13.24
C SER A 151 -13.58 8.97 -14.13
N LYS A 152 -13.35 9.01 -15.45
CA LYS A 152 -14.36 8.61 -16.44
C LYS A 152 -14.41 7.09 -16.65
N ARG A 153 -13.43 6.36 -16.12
CA ARG A 153 -13.33 4.91 -16.20
C ARG A 153 -13.88 4.27 -14.93
N PRO A 154 -14.48 3.06 -15.02
CA PRO A 154 -14.85 2.30 -13.84
C PRO A 154 -13.65 2.08 -12.92
N ILE A 155 -13.89 2.12 -11.61
CA ILE A 155 -12.89 1.70 -10.62
C ILE A 155 -12.79 0.18 -10.70
N LYS A 156 -11.56 -0.32 -10.80
CA LYS A 156 -11.26 -1.75 -10.83
C LYS A 156 -10.64 -2.19 -9.52
N CYS A 157 -10.68 -3.48 -9.24
CA CYS A 157 -10.06 -4.08 -8.08
C CYS A 157 -9.20 -5.28 -8.46
N PHE A 158 -8.44 -5.77 -7.50
CA PHE A 158 -7.70 -7.03 -7.62
C PHE A 158 -7.42 -7.59 -6.23
N ASN A 159 -7.22 -8.90 -6.14
CA ASN A 159 -6.71 -9.49 -4.91
C ASN A 159 -5.24 -9.12 -4.71
N ALA A 160 -4.92 -8.42 -3.63
CA ALA A 160 -3.58 -7.90 -3.37
C ALA A 160 -2.57 -8.96 -2.89
N ILE A 161 -3.03 -10.16 -2.51
CA ILE A 161 -2.17 -11.25 -2.03
C ILE A 161 -2.66 -12.57 -2.64
N PRO A 162 -1.84 -13.27 -3.45
CA PRO A 162 -0.45 -12.95 -3.82
C PRO A 162 -0.33 -11.72 -4.75
N ILE A 163 0.84 -11.07 -4.76
CA ILE A 163 1.07 -9.85 -5.58
C ILE A 163 1.41 -10.14 -7.04
N ASP A 164 1.96 -11.33 -7.32
CA ASP A 164 2.54 -11.66 -8.63
C ASP A 164 1.55 -11.57 -9.79
N PRO A 165 0.27 -11.99 -9.65
CA PRO A 165 -0.71 -11.84 -10.72
C PRO A 165 -0.92 -10.38 -11.15
N TYR A 166 -0.99 -9.45 -10.19
CA TYR A 166 -1.13 -8.03 -10.48
C TYR A 166 0.12 -7.45 -11.14
N LEU A 167 1.31 -7.88 -10.71
CA LEU A 167 2.57 -7.44 -11.33
C LEU A 167 2.69 -7.94 -12.76
N SER A 168 2.30 -9.19 -13.02
CA SER A 168 2.25 -9.75 -14.37
C SER A 168 1.27 -8.98 -15.26
N TYR A 169 0.07 -8.68 -14.74
CA TYR A 169 -0.91 -7.83 -15.42
C TYR A 169 -0.32 -6.46 -15.79
N MET A 170 0.24 -5.75 -14.81
CA MET A 170 0.85 -4.44 -15.05
C MET A 170 2.07 -4.51 -15.98
N GLY A 171 2.79 -5.62 -15.99
CA GLY A 171 3.95 -5.82 -16.85
C GLY A 171 3.65 -5.88 -18.34
N ASN A 172 2.41 -6.17 -18.71
CA ASN A 172 1.94 -6.10 -20.09
C ASN A 172 1.60 -4.67 -20.54
N ILE A 173 1.50 -3.74 -19.59
CA ILE A 173 1.07 -2.35 -19.81
C ILE A 173 2.27 -1.40 -19.71
N LEU A 174 3.10 -1.60 -18.70
CA LEU A 174 4.16 -0.67 -18.34
C LEU A 174 5.42 -0.87 -19.19
N GLN A 175 6.09 0.23 -19.50
CA GLN A 175 7.34 0.21 -20.24
C GLN A 175 8.49 -0.33 -19.36
N PRO A 176 9.18 -1.42 -19.75
CA PRO A 176 10.31 -1.93 -19.00
C PRO A 176 11.48 -0.93 -18.94
N ARG A 177 12.22 -0.94 -17.83
CA ARG A 177 13.44 -0.15 -17.71
C ARG A 177 14.52 -0.68 -18.63
N ARG A 178 15.35 0.24 -19.13
CA ARG A 178 16.60 -0.13 -19.84
C ARG A 178 17.54 -0.92 -18.93
N HIS A 179 17.57 -0.56 -17.65
CA HIS A 179 18.40 -1.22 -16.63
C HIS A 179 17.53 -1.60 -15.42
N PRO A 180 16.92 -2.79 -15.43
CA PRO A 180 16.17 -3.31 -14.30
C PRO A 180 17.06 -3.48 -13.07
N VAL A 181 16.50 -3.23 -11.89
CA VAL A 181 17.21 -3.43 -10.62
C VAL A 181 17.34 -4.93 -10.34
N LYS A 182 18.54 -5.49 -10.54
CA LYS A 182 18.80 -6.95 -10.46
C LYS A 182 18.54 -7.57 -9.09
N ASN A 183 18.78 -6.84 -7.99
CA ASN A 183 18.36 -7.32 -6.68
C ASN A 183 17.68 -6.21 -5.89
N PHE A 184 16.40 -6.46 -5.67
CA PHE A 184 15.48 -5.63 -4.95
C PHE A 184 15.74 -5.68 -3.44
N ALA A 185 16.01 -4.52 -2.81
CA ALA A 185 16.03 -4.42 -1.36
C ALA A 185 14.61 -4.19 -0.81
N LEU A 186 13.97 -5.24 -0.28
CA LEU A 186 12.62 -5.12 0.31
C LEU A 186 12.64 -4.14 1.49
N ARG A 187 11.75 -3.14 1.42
CA ARG A 187 11.57 -2.13 2.47
C ARG A 187 10.37 -2.50 3.33
N SER A 188 10.55 -3.47 4.24
CA SER A 188 9.50 -3.74 5.22
C SER A 188 9.27 -2.51 6.09
N THR A 189 8.00 -2.15 6.30
CA THR A 189 7.61 -1.06 7.19
C THR A 189 7.01 -1.56 8.49
N ASN A 190 6.87 -2.88 8.64
CA ASN A 190 6.28 -3.54 9.79
C ASN A 190 7.31 -4.45 10.46
N LYS A 191 7.14 -4.65 11.77
CA LYS A 191 7.74 -5.79 12.46
C LYS A 191 7.21 -7.09 11.86
N ASP A 192 8.02 -8.13 11.94
CA ASP A 192 7.59 -9.46 11.52
C ASP A 192 6.36 -9.86 12.33
N ARG A 193 5.37 -10.37 11.61
CA ARG A 193 4.06 -10.69 12.15
C ARG A 193 3.94 -12.20 12.24
N ASN A 194 3.73 -12.71 13.44
CA ASN A 194 3.46 -14.12 13.65
C ASN A 194 1.97 -14.37 13.87
N LYS A 195 1.30 -14.96 12.87
CA LYS A 195 -0.13 -15.25 12.95
C LYS A 195 -0.49 -16.24 14.06
N SER A 196 0.43 -17.14 14.45
CA SER A 196 0.15 -18.11 15.52
C SER A 196 -0.06 -17.45 16.88
N ASP A 197 0.51 -16.25 17.08
CA ASP A 197 0.52 -15.57 18.37
C ASP A 197 -0.70 -14.64 18.53
N GLU A 198 -1.43 -14.40 17.45
CA GLU A 198 -2.62 -13.56 17.42
C GLU A 198 -3.87 -14.39 17.75
N CYS A 199 -4.60 -14.00 18.81
CA CYS A 199 -5.78 -14.71 19.29
C CYS A 199 -6.84 -14.96 18.20
N ILE A 200 -7.02 -14.03 17.26
CA ILE A 200 -8.10 -14.06 16.27
C ILE A 200 -8.00 -15.22 15.27
N TRP A 201 -6.83 -15.87 15.16
CA TRP A 201 -6.63 -17.03 14.29
C TRP A 201 -6.81 -18.37 15.00
N LYS A 202 -6.94 -18.37 16.32
CA LYS A 202 -7.09 -19.61 17.07
C LYS A 202 -8.51 -20.17 16.90
N PRO A 203 -8.69 -21.50 16.87
CA PRO A 203 -10.00 -22.12 16.63
C PRO A 203 -11.09 -21.65 17.60
N GLU A 204 -10.75 -21.43 18.88
CA GLU A 204 -11.68 -20.97 19.91
C GLU A 204 -12.25 -19.57 19.67
N TYR A 205 -11.62 -18.74 18.82
CA TYR A 205 -12.07 -17.39 18.47
C TYR A 205 -12.74 -17.30 17.09
N THR A 206 -13.19 -18.43 16.52
CA THR A 206 -13.85 -18.44 15.20
C THR A 206 -15.08 -17.52 15.16
N ASP A 207 -15.94 -17.55 16.19
CA ASP A 207 -17.10 -16.65 16.29
C ASP A 207 -16.69 -15.17 16.34
N VAL A 208 -15.67 -14.85 17.17
CA VAL A 208 -15.14 -13.50 17.28
C VAL A 208 -14.59 -13.02 15.94
N LYS A 209 -13.87 -13.88 15.20
CA LYS A 209 -13.37 -13.57 13.86
C LYS A 209 -14.52 -13.22 12.90
N SER A 210 -15.58 -14.02 12.85
CA SER A 210 -16.74 -13.73 12.00
C SER A 210 -17.45 -12.42 12.38
N ARG A 211 -17.58 -12.13 13.68
CA ARG A 211 -18.13 -10.85 14.17
C ARG A 211 -17.25 -9.67 13.82
N VAL A 212 -15.93 -9.82 13.91
CA VAL A 212 -14.95 -8.81 13.47
C VAL A 212 -15.08 -8.57 11.96
N GLU A 213 -15.17 -9.61 11.14
CA GLU A 213 -15.40 -9.48 9.69
C GLU A 213 -16.67 -8.68 9.39
N ALA A 214 -17.78 -9.01 10.05
CA ALA A 214 -19.05 -8.29 9.89
C ALA A 214 -18.92 -6.81 10.28
N HIS A 215 -18.30 -6.50 11.42
CA HIS A 215 -18.06 -5.12 11.84
C HIS A 215 -17.14 -4.36 10.87
N LEU A 216 -16.11 -5.01 10.33
CA LEU A 216 -15.24 -4.39 9.33
C LEU A 216 -16.04 -4.02 8.07
N THR A 217 -16.85 -4.94 7.54
CA THR A 217 -17.72 -4.67 6.37
C THR A 217 -18.72 -3.57 6.65
N GLU A 218 -19.29 -3.48 7.86
CA GLU A 218 -20.22 -2.42 8.24
C GLU A 218 -19.53 -1.05 8.40
N MET A 219 -18.33 -1.03 8.97
CA MET A 219 -17.64 0.22 9.34
C MET A 219 -16.87 0.87 8.19
N TYR A 220 -16.49 0.13 7.15
CA TYR A 220 -15.60 0.64 6.11
C TYR A 220 -16.11 0.34 4.69
N ASP A 221 -16.39 1.40 3.92
CA ASP A 221 -16.81 1.32 2.52
C ASP A 221 -15.86 0.51 1.65
N TYR A 222 -14.57 0.60 1.93
CA TYR A 222 -13.52 -0.16 1.24
C TYR A 222 -13.82 -1.67 1.20
N TYR A 223 -14.29 -2.26 2.31
CA TYR A 223 -14.56 -3.69 2.32
C TYR A 223 -15.83 -4.03 1.54
N ARG A 224 -16.88 -3.21 1.64
CA ARG A 224 -18.09 -3.38 0.82
C ARG A 224 -17.79 -3.30 -0.67
N PHE A 225 -16.98 -2.32 -1.07
CA PHE A 225 -16.52 -2.20 -2.45
C PHE A 225 -15.78 -3.47 -2.89
N CYS A 226 -14.81 -3.93 -2.11
CA CYS A 226 -14.06 -5.14 -2.43
C CYS A 226 -14.93 -6.40 -2.55
N ASP A 227 -15.91 -6.56 -1.67
CA ASP A 227 -16.86 -7.68 -1.68
C ASP A 227 -17.71 -7.69 -2.95
N SER A 228 -18.09 -6.50 -3.43
CA SER A 228 -18.86 -6.35 -4.68
C SER A 228 -18.01 -6.44 -5.95
N CYS A 229 -16.71 -6.12 -5.85
CA CYS A 229 -15.85 -5.98 -7.01
C CYS A 229 -15.10 -7.26 -7.37
N ILE A 230 -14.60 -8.00 -6.37
CA ILE A 230 -13.87 -9.26 -6.62
C ILE A 230 -14.83 -10.28 -7.23
N GLY A 231 -14.42 -10.89 -8.35
CA GLY A 231 -15.26 -11.78 -9.16
C GLY A 231 -16.26 -11.08 -10.10
N SER A 232 -16.30 -9.74 -10.12
CA SER A 232 -17.10 -8.97 -11.08
C SER A 232 -16.33 -8.73 -12.39
N GLU A 233 -16.95 -8.04 -13.35
CA GLU A 233 -16.28 -7.54 -14.57
C GLU A 233 -15.19 -6.49 -14.28
N ASN A 234 -15.20 -5.89 -13.08
CA ASN A 234 -14.21 -4.91 -12.65
C ASN A 234 -13.07 -5.53 -11.83
N ASP A 235 -13.06 -6.86 -11.64
CA ASP A 235 -11.91 -7.57 -11.12
C ASP A 235 -10.87 -7.76 -12.22
N LEU A 236 -9.69 -7.15 -12.05
CA LEU A 236 -8.61 -7.15 -13.04
C LEU A 236 -8.06 -8.54 -13.37
N LEU A 237 -8.24 -9.50 -12.46
CA LEU A 237 -7.56 -10.79 -12.48
C LEU A 237 -8.53 -11.97 -12.60
N ASN A 238 -9.80 -11.70 -12.88
CA ASN A 238 -10.85 -12.69 -13.07
C ASN A 238 -10.91 -13.19 -14.54
#